data_AF-A0A657AM96-F1
#
_entry.id   AF-A0A657AM96-F1
#
_cell.length_a   1.000
_cell.length_b   1.000
_cell.length_c   1.000
_cell.angle_alpha   90.00
_cell.angle_beta   90.00
_cell.angle_gamma   90.00
#
_symmetry.space_group_name_H-M   'P 1'
#
loop_
_entity.id
_entity.type
_entity.pdbx_description
1 polymer ?
#
loop_
_entity_poly.entity_id
_entity_poly.type
_entity_poly.pdbx_seq_one_letter_code
_entity_poly.pdbx_strand_id
1 'polypeptide(L)'
;TSELEESHPEQSEFQGLVQTLMSQFEKLSKVSKKIPAEIVSSLTNISDPIRLIDTVAAHLELKIADKQDVLEELNVGQRAEMLLAVIEGELDLIQVEKRIRGRVKKQMEKSQREYYLNEQMKAIQKEMGAINEGGNEFEELENKIQTVGMSAEAKKKAEAELKKLKMMSPMSSEASVVRGYVEWLVNLPWKKKSKVRHDIVKAREILDADHYGLEEVKDRIIEYLAVQSRVKKLKGPVLCLVGPPGVGKTSLGQSIAKATNRKYTRVALGGVRDEAEIRGHRRTYIGSMPGKLIQKLSKVEVKNPLFLFDEIDKLGADHRGDPASALLEVLDPEQNHTFNDHYLEVDYDLSDVMFVCTSNSMNIPPALLDRMEVIRIPGYTEDEKINIAQKYLIPKQIKDNGLKKGELAIAEDAIRDVIRYYTKEAGVRGLERELAKVCRKVVKEILESKEAIEITVDSKNIDQYLGVRKFSYGMADEKDRVGQVTGLAWTQVGGELLSIECSTVPGKGKVVRTGSLGDVMLESIQAAMTVVRSRAGGFYIDDNFHEKHDIHVHVPEGATPKDGPSAGIAMCTAMVSSFTGIPVRADVAMTGEITLRGQVLAIGGLKEKLLAAHRGGIKLVLIP
;
A
#
# COMPACT_ATOMS: atom_id res chain seq x y z
N THR A 1 -13.85 48.47 -83.16
CA THR A 1 -13.16 47.55 -82.24
C THR A 1 -11.75 47.40 -82.75
N SER A 2 -10.78 47.94 -82.05
CA SER A 2 -9.36 47.77 -82.39
C SER A 2 -8.99 46.29 -82.24
N GLU A 3 -8.36 45.69 -83.25
CA GLU A 3 -7.73 44.38 -83.11
C GLU A 3 -6.63 44.48 -82.04
N LEU A 4 -6.61 43.53 -81.10
CA LEU A 4 -5.55 43.43 -80.10
C LEU A 4 -4.33 42.83 -80.80
N GLU A 5 -3.21 43.56 -80.82
CA GLU A 5 -1.95 43.06 -81.38
C GLU A 5 -1.32 42.03 -80.42
N GLU A 6 -1.04 40.82 -80.93
CA GLU A 6 -0.29 39.81 -80.19
C GLU A 6 1.19 40.19 -80.11
N SER A 7 1.81 40.01 -78.95
CA SER A 7 3.25 40.26 -78.77
C SER A 7 4.04 38.98 -79.03
N HIS A 8 5.02 39.04 -79.93
CA HIS A 8 5.88 37.90 -80.28
C HIS A 8 7.25 37.99 -79.59
N PRO A 9 7.74 36.89 -78.99
CA PRO A 9 9.11 36.83 -78.47
C PRO A 9 10.17 36.78 -79.58
N GLU A 10 11.45 36.93 -79.23
CA GLU A 10 12.55 36.82 -80.19
C GLU A 10 12.53 35.48 -80.94
N GLN A 11 12.77 35.51 -82.25
CA GLN A 11 12.51 34.40 -83.18
C GLN A 11 13.24 33.09 -82.81
N SER A 12 14.40 33.20 -82.15
CA SER A 12 15.20 32.07 -81.66
C SER A 12 14.57 31.35 -80.46
N GLU A 13 14.12 32.11 -79.45
CA GLU A 13 13.53 31.56 -78.22
C GLU A 13 12.15 30.93 -78.51
N PHE A 14 11.38 31.56 -79.39
CA PHE A 14 10.05 31.09 -79.75
C PHE A 14 10.06 29.71 -80.42
N GLN A 15 11.01 29.47 -81.34
CA GLN A 15 11.15 28.17 -82.00
C GLN A 15 11.52 27.06 -81.00
N GLY A 16 12.36 27.37 -80.00
CA GLY A 16 12.74 26.42 -78.94
C GLY A 16 11.56 26.02 -78.05
N LEU A 17 10.72 26.98 -77.66
CA LEU A 17 9.51 26.73 -76.87
C LEU A 17 8.52 25.84 -77.62
N VAL A 18 8.28 26.12 -78.90
CA VAL A 18 7.35 25.36 -79.74
C VAL A 18 7.81 23.90 -79.94
N GLN A 19 9.12 23.68 -80.16
CA GLN A 19 9.68 22.33 -80.23
C GLN A 19 9.53 21.57 -78.90
N THR A 20 9.73 22.25 -77.77
CA THR A 20 9.59 21.67 -76.44
C THR A 20 8.13 21.30 -76.16
N LEU A 21 7.20 22.19 -76.49
CA LEU A 21 5.76 21.96 -76.38
C LEU A 21 5.33 20.72 -77.18
N MET A 22 5.78 20.61 -78.43
CA MET A 22 5.51 19.44 -79.27
C MET A 22 6.10 18.14 -78.69
N SER A 23 7.34 18.18 -78.20
CA SER A 23 7.98 17.00 -77.58
C SER A 23 7.24 16.53 -76.33
N GLN A 24 6.81 17.46 -75.47
CA GLN A 24 6.06 17.12 -74.25
C GLN A 24 4.64 16.64 -74.58
N PHE A 25 3.98 17.25 -75.56
CA PHE A 25 2.66 16.81 -76.03
C PHE A 25 2.71 15.40 -76.64
N GLU A 26 3.76 15.07 -77.41
CA GLU A 26 3.96 13.72 -77.92
C GLU A 26 4.13 12.71 -76.77
N LYS A 27 4.91 13.04 -75.73
CA LYS A 27 5.04 12.18 -74.53
C LYS A 27 3.69 11.99 -73.84
N LEU A 28 2.91 13.06 -73.68
CA LEU A 28 1.57 12.99 -73.09
C LEU A 28 0.65 12.07 -73.89
N SER A 29 0.66 12.14 -75.22
CA SER A 29 -0.15 11.27 -76.09
C SER A 29 0.19 9.78 -75.96
N LYS A 30 1.47 9.43 -75.74
CA LYS A 30 1.90 8.03 -75.58
C LYS A 30 1.46 7.44 -74.25
N VAL A 31 1.35 8.27 -73.22
CA VAL A 31 1.05 7.84 -71.85
C VAL A 31 -0.46 7.95 -71.55
N SER A 32 -1.13 8.96 -72.12
CA SER A 32 -2.56 9.21 -71.96
C SER A 32 -3.38 8.47 -73.02
N LYS A 33 -4.35 7.68 -72.59
CA LYS A 33 -5.33 7.06 -73.50
C LYS A 33 -6.36 8.05 -74.06
N LYS A 34 -6.37 9.30 -73.58
CA LYS A 34 -7.38 10.30 -73.94
C LYS A 34 -7.06 11.06 -75.22
N ILE A 35 -5.78 11.08 -75.65
CA ILE A 35 -5.34 11.76 -76.87
C ILE A 35 -5.02 10.70 -77.93
N PRO A 36 -5.82 10.58 -79.01
CA PRO A 36 -5.49 9.71 -80.14
C PRO A 36 -4.13 10.05 -80.76
N ALA A 37 -3.34 9.03 -81.09
CA ALA A 37 -2.00 9.21 -81.67
C ALA A 37 -2.03 9.93 -83.05
N GLU A 38 -3.16 9.88 -83.75
CA GLU A 38 -3.37 10.57 -85.03
C GLU A 38 -3.25 12.10 -84.91
N ILE A 39 -3.54 12.67 -83.74
CA ILE A 39 -3.52 14.13 -83.51
C ILE A 39 -2.08 14.67 -83.47
N VAL A 40 -1.13 13.88 -82.99
CA VAL A 40 0.29 14.27 -83.02
C VAL A 40 0.78 14.40 -84.47
N SER A 41 0.33 13.50 -85.35
CA SER A 41 0.71 13.53 -86.77
C SER A 41 0.12 14.72 -87.55
N SER A 42 -1.04 15.23 -87.14
CA SER A 42 -1.63 16.44 -87.75
C SER A 42 -0.95 17.72 -87.26
N LEU A 43 -0.56 17.78 -85.99
CA LEU A 43 0.16 18.92 -85.41
C LEU A 43 1.55 19.12 -86.02
N THR A 44 2.26 18.04 -86.38
CA THR A 44 3.57 18.12 -87.06
C THR A 44 3.53 18.77 -88.45
N ASN A 45 2.36 18.85 -89.08
CA ASN A 45 2.18 19.45 -90.41
C ASN A 45 1.82 20.95 -90.36
N ILE A 46 1.66 21.53 -89.16
CA ILE A 46 1.32 22.95 -88.99
C ILE A 46 2.59 23.78 -89.00
N SER A 47 2.80 24.58 -90.04
CA SER A 47 3.98 25.45 -90.20
C SER A 47 3.91 26.74 -89.38
N ASP A 48 2.71 27.13 -88.95
CA ASP A 48 2.45 28.36 -88.19
C ASP A 48 2.47 28.06 -86.67
N PRO A 49 3.45 28.60 -85.93
CA PRO A 49 3.58 28.35 -84.49
C PRO A 49 2.38 28.78 -83.65
N ILE A 50 1.70 29.88 -84.01
CA ILE A 50 0.56 30.40 -83.25
C ILE A 50 -0.59 29.40 -83.36
N ARG A 51 -0.90 29.01 -84.60
CA ARG A 51 -1.90 27.99 -84.90
C ARG A 51 -1.59 26.65 -84.24
N LEU A 52 -0.31 26.28 -84.12
CA LEU A 52 0.11 25.06 -83.43
C LEU A 52 -0.21 25.14 -81.94
N ILE A 53 0.15 26.23 -81.26
CA ILE A 53 -0.12 26.46 -79.83
C ILE A 53 -1.62 26.39 -79.55
N ASP A 54 -2.44 27.08 -80.35
CA ASP A 54 -3.90 27.09 -80.17
C ASP A 54 -4.52 25.71 -80.44
N THR A 55 -3.98 24.96 -81.41
CA THR A 55 -4.44 23.59 -81.69
C THR A 55 -4.04 22.63 -80.57
N VAL A 56 -2.87 22.79 -79.95
CA VAL A 56 -2.47 22.02 -78.76
C VAL A 56 -3.42 22.33 -77.59
N ALA A 57 -3.73 23.60 -77.34
CA ALA A 57 -4.67 24.01 -76.30
C ALA A 57 -6.06 23.36 -76.45
N ALA A 58 -6.55 23.22 -77.69
CA ALA A 58 -7.84 22.60 -77.99
C ALA A 58 -7.92 21.11 -77.61
N HIS A 59 -6.78 20.40 -77.66
CA HIS A 59 -6.70 18.96 -77.35
C HIS A 59 -6.33 18.66 -75.90
N LEU A 60 -6.00 19.70 -75.12
CA LEU A 60 -5.78 19.57 -73.69
C LEU A 60 -7.10 19.72 -72.93
N GLU A 61 -7.31 18.80 -71.99
CA GLU A 61 -8.51 18.77 -71.15
C GLU A 61 -8.35 19.75 -69.97
N LEU A 62 -8.40 21.03 -70.28
CA LEU A 62 -8.28 22.14 -69.31
C LEU A 62 -9.63 22.52 -68.69
N LYS A 63 -9.62 23.05 -67.46
CA LYS A 63 -10.81 23.68 -66.88
C LYS A 63 -11.18 24.92 -67.69
N ILE A 64 -12.44 25.31 -67.65
CA ILE A 64 -12.95 26.47 -68.41
C ILE A 64 -12.18 27.76 -68.05
N ALA A 65 -11.85 27.96 -66.77
CA ALA A 65 -11.04 29.09 -66.32
C ALA A 65 -9.65 29.09 -66.98
N ASP A 66 -8.93 27.97 -66.89
CA ASP A 66 -7.59 27.84 -67.49
C ASP A 66 -7.62 28.00 -69.03
N LYS A 67 -8.69 27.55 -69.70
CA LYS A 67 -8.89 27.80 -71.15
C LYS A 67 -9.09 29.27 -71.45
N GLN A 68 -9.81 29.99 -70.59
CA GLN A 68 -10.01 31.42 -70.72
C GLN A 68 -8.69 32.16 -70.51
N ASP A 69 -7.90 31.80 -69.50
CA ASP A 69 -6.60 32.41 -69.22
C ASP A 69 -5.64 32.25 -70.42
N VAL A 70 -5.58 31.06 -71.04
CA VAL A 70 -4.78 30.82 -72.25
C VAL A 70 -5.26 31.65 -73.45
N LEU A 71 -6.57 31.87 -73.58
CA LEU A 71 -7.15 32.67 -74.67
C LEU A 71 -6.96 34.19 -74.47
N GLU A 72 -6.93 34.66 -73.23
CA GLU A 72 -6.73 36.08 -72.89
C GLU A 72 -5.26 36.51 -72.99
N GLU A 73 -4.32 35.57 -72.98
CA GLU A 73 -2.89 35.85 -73.06
C GLU A 73 -2.46 36.27 -74.47
N LEU A 74 -2.11 37.56 -74.64
CA LEU A 74 -1.67 38.15 -75.90
C LEU A 74 -0.20 37.87 -76.20
N ASN A 75 0.60 37.46 -75.21
CA ASN A 75 1.99 37.05 -75.42
C ASN A 75 2.07 35.57 -75.79
N VAL A 76 2.40 35.31 -77.05
CA VAL A 76 2.42 33.94 -77.61
C VAL A 76 3.49 33.06 -76.92
N GLY A 77 4.58 33.65 -76.43
CA GLY A 77 5.60 32.93 -75.65
C GLY A 77 5.05 32.46 -74.30
N GLN A 78 4.40 33.36 -73.57
CA GLN A 78 3.76 33.03 -72.29
C GLN A 78 2.62 32.02 -72.48
N ARG A 79 1.83 32.14 -73.56
CA ARG A 79 0.80 31.15 -73.91
C ARG A 79 1.40 29.75 -74.08
N ALA A 80 2.53 29.63 -74.77
CA ALA A 80 3.24 28.34 -74.93
C ALA A 80 3.76 27.78 -73.59
N GLU A 81 4.31 28.64 -72.72
CA GLU A 81 4.78 28.26 -71.38
C GLU A 81 3.64 27.79 -70.47
N MET A 82 2.49 28.45 -70.50
CA MET A 82 1.29 28.04 -69.76
C MET A 82 0.85 26.63 -70.18
N LEU A 83 0.82 26.34 -71.48
CA LEU A 83 0.47 24.99 -71.98
C LEU A 83 1.51 23.94 -71.60
N LEU A 84 2.81 24.29 -71.61
CA LEU A 84 3.88 23.40 -71.16
C LEU A 84 3.71 23.01 -69.69
N ALA A 85 3.43 23.98 -68.81
CA ALA A 85 3.21 23.73 -67.39
C ALA A 85 2.01 22.79 -67.15
N VAL A 86 0.94 22.96 -67.91
CA VAL A 86 -0.25 22.08 -67.86
C VAL A 86 0.13 20.65 -68.26
N ILE A 87 0.86 20.48 -69.37
CA ILE A 87 1.25 19.16 -69.88
C ILE A 87 2.14 18.43 -68.86
N GLU A 88 3.09 19.14 -68.24
CA GLU A 88 3.96 18.56 -67.21
C GLU A 88 3.17 18.10 -65.98
N GLY A 89 2.22 18.91 -65.50
CA GLY A 89 1.35 18.54 -64.39
C GLY A 89 0.52 17.27 -64.66
N GLU A 90 -0.02 17.12 -65.87
CA GLU A 90 -0.76 15.92 -66.27
C GLU A 90 0.14 14.68 -66.37
N LEU A 91 1.34 14.82 -66.93
CA LEU A 91 2.32 13.73 -66.99
C LEU A 91 2.69 13.21 -65.59
N ASP A 92 2.90 14.10 -64.63
CA ASP A 92 3.21 13.74 -63.25
C ASP A 92 2.04 13.03 -62.56
N LEU A 93 0.82 13.52 -62.77
CA LEU A 93 -0.39 12.90 -62.22
C LEU A 93 -0.54 11.46 -62.70
N ILE A 94 -0.35 11.20 -64.00
CA ILE A 94 -0.43 9.84 -64.56
C ILE A 94 0.67 8.93 -64.01
N GLN A 95 1.88 9.44 -63.78
CA GLN A 95 2.95 8.66 -63.15
C GLN A 95 2.62 8.27 -61.70
N VAL A 96 2.05 9.20 -60.94
CA VAL A 96 1.60 8.95 -59.56
C VAL A 96 0.48 7.89 -59.55
N GLU A 97 -0.51 7.98 -60.43
CA GLU A 97 -1.58 6.98 -60.52
C GLU A 97 -1.02 5.58 -60.82
N LYS A 98 -0.07 5.47 -61.75
CA LYS A 98 0.60 4.21 -62.09
C LYS A 98 1.37 3.62 -60.88
N ARG A 99 2.03 4.48 -60.09
CA ARG A 99 2.74 4.08 -58.87
C ARG A 99 1.78 3.60 -57.78
N ILE A 100 0.64 4.27 -57.61
CA ILE A 100 -0.41 3.89 -56.65
C ILE A 100 -1.02 2.54 -57.06
N ARG A 101 -1.44 2.37 -58.33
CA ARG A 101 -1.96 1.07 -58.82
C ARG A 101 -0.99 -0.08 -58.59
N GLY A 102 0.31 0.15 -58.80
CA GLY A 102 1.35 -0.84 -58.53
C GLY A 102 1.44 -1.25 -57.05
N ARG A 103 1.33 -0.30 -56.11
CA ARG A 103 1.28 -0.61 -54.67
C ARG A 103 0.01 -1.36 -54.28
N VAL A 104 -1.15 -0.91 -54.76
CA VAL A 104 -2.44 -1.55 -54.46
C VAL A 104 -2.45 -2.99 -54.96
N LYS A 105 -1.95 -3.26 -56.17
CA LYS A 105 -1.85 -4.62 -56.71
C LYS A 105 -0.96 -5.53 -55.84
N LYS A 106 0.23 -5.06 -55.43
CA LYS A 106 1.11 -5.82 -54.52
C LYS A 106 0.46 -6.09 -53.16
N GLN A 107 -0.27 -5.12 -52.61
CA GLN A 107 -0.96 -5.27 -51.33
C GLN A 107 -2.15 -6.24 -51.41
N MET A 108 -2.90 -6.23 -52.52
CA MET A 108 -3.97 -7.19 -52.78
C MET A 108 -3.42 -8.62 -52.93
N GLU A 109 -2.33 -8.81 -53.69
CA GLU A 109 -1.71 -10.13 -53.86
C GLU A 109 -1.19 -10.69 -52.52
N LYS A 110 -0.61 -9.83 -51.67
CA LYS A 110 -0.21 -10.22 -50.31
C LYS A 110 -1.41 -10.61 -49.44
N SER A 111 -2.48 -9.82 -49.47
CA SER A 111 -3.69 -10.09 -48.68
C SER A 111 -4.42 -11.36 -49.14
N GLN A 112 -4.51 -11.61 -50.46
CA GLN A 112 -5.08 -12.87 -50.98
C GLN A 112 -4.23 -14.08 -50.60
N ARG A 113 -2.90 -13.96 -50.66
CA ARG A 113 -2.00 -15.04 -50.24
C ARG A 113 -2.13 -15.33 -48.74
N GLU A 114 -2.19 -14.31 -47.90
CA GLU A 114 -2.45 -14.46 -46.46
C GLU A 114 -3.83 -15.06 -46.16
N TYR A 115 -4.87 -14.63 -46.88
CA TYR A 115 -6.22 -15.20 -46.77
C TYR A 115 -6.24 -16.69 -47.13
N TYR A 116 -5.61 -17.06 -48.25
CA TYR A 116 -5.53 -18.44 -48.71
C TYR A 116 -4.73 -19.33 -47.74
N LEU A 117 -3.59 -18.84 -47.23
CA LEU A 117 -2.79 -19.56 -46.23
C LEU A 117 -3.55 -19.72 -44.90
N ASN A 118 -4.33 -18.73 -44.48
CA ASN A 118 -5.14 -18.82 -43.27
C ASN A 118 -6.31 -19.80 -43.41
N GLU A 119 -6.96 -19.85 -44.58
CA GLU A 119 -8.00 -20.87 -44.85
C GLU A 119 -7.39 -22.28 -44.95
N GLN A 120 -6.21 -22.44 -45.57
CA GLN A 120 -5.47 -23.70 -45.54
C GLN A 120 -5.08 -24.10 -44.11
N MET A 121 -4.57 -23.19 -43.30
CA MET A 121 -4.25 -23.44 -41.89
C MET A 121 -5.49 -23.83 -41.07
N LYS A 122 -6.64 -23.18 -41.29
CA LYS A 122 -7.91 -23.58 -40.67
C LYS A 122 -8.35 -24.98 -41.11
N ALA A 123 -8.23 -25.30 -42.39
CA ALA A 123 -8.56 -26.64 -42.89
C ALA A 123 -7.62 -27.71 -42.28
N ILE A 124 -6.32 -27.43 -42.21
CA ILE A 124 -5.33 -28.31 -41.57
C ILE A 124 -5.61 -28.44 -40.06
N GLN A 125 -5.91 -27.36 -39.35
CA GLN A 125 -6.26 -27.42 -37.92
C GLN A 125 -7.56 -28.20 -37.68
N LYS A 126 -8.52 -28.14 -38.62
CA LYS A 126 -9.77 -28.90 -38.56
C LYS A 126 -9.56 -30.39 -38.85
N GLU A 127 -8.63 -30.75 -39.72
CA GLU A 127 -8.24 -32.15 -39.97
C GLU A 127 -7.30 -32.73 -38.90
N MET A 128 -6.42 -31.93 -38.30
CA MET A 128 -5.54 -32.35 -37.19
C MET A 128 -6.22 -32.31 -35.81
N GLY A 129 -7.47 -31.82 -35.73
CA GLY A 129 -8.19 -31.55 -34.48
C GLY A 129 -8.53 -32.76 -33.59
N ALA A 130 -8.05 -33.96 -33.90
CA ALA A 130 -8.20 -35.14 -33.04
C ALA A 130 -6.97 -35.42 -32.14
N ILE A 131 -5.84 -34.72 -32.33
CA ILE A 131 -4.63 -34.94 -31.52
C ILE A 131 -3.96 -33.60 -31.23
N ASN A 132 -4.39 -32.89 -30.19
CA ASN A 132 -3.60 -31.82 -29.57
C ASN A 132 -4.00 -31.60 -28.11
N GLU A 133 -3.00 -31.60 -27.22
CA GLU A 133 -3.08 -31.42 -25.77
C GLU A 133 -3.70 -30.08 -25.31
N GLY A 134 -3.93 -29.12 -26.22
CA GLY A 134 -4.55 -27.81 -25.93
C GLY A 134 -6.08 -27.77 -25.92
N GLY A 135 -6.77 -28.80 -26.43
CA GLY A 135 -8.25 -28.88 -26.34
C GLY A 135 -8.76 -29.06 -24.91
N ASN A 136 -7.98 -29.77 -24.10
CA ASN A 136 -8.35 -30.10 -22.72
C ASN A 136 -8.37 -28.85 -21.81
N GLU A 137 -7.42 -27.92 -21.96
CA GLU A 137 -7.34 -26.70 -21.14
C GLU A 137 -8.58 -25.80 -21.31
N PHE A 138 -9.05 -25.59 -22.54
CA PHE A 138 -10.21 -24.75 -22.79
C PHE A 138 -11.51 -25.37 -22.30
N GLU A 139 -11.67 -26.69 -22.46
CA GLU A 139 -12.82 -27.43 -21.91
C GLU A 139 -12.80 -27.41 -20.38
N GLU A 140 -11.63 -27.54 -19.75
CA GLU A 140 -11.48 -27.39 -18.31
C GLU A 140 -11.90 -26.00 -17.82
N LEU A 141 -11.44 -24.93 -18.47
CA LEU A 141 -11.83 -23.56 -18.11
C LEU A 141 -13.33 -23.33 -18.30
N GLU A 142 -13.92 -23.82 -19.39
CA GLU A 142 -15.35 -23.71 -19.66
C GLU A 142 -16.19 -24.45 -18.60
N ASN A 143 -15.78 -25.68 -18.25
CA ASN A 143 -16.40 -26.46 -17.17
C ASN A 143 -16.27 -25.74 -15.82
N LYS A 144 -15.12 -25.15 -15.52
CA LYS A 144 -14.93 -24.38 -14.28
C LYS A 144 -15.81 -23.12 -14.23
N ILE A 145 -15.92 -22.36 -15.33
CA ILE A 145 -16.81 -21.19 -15.40
C ILE A 145 -18.26 -21.58 -15.09
N GLN A 146 -18.72 -22.73 -15.58
CA GLN A 146 -20.09 -23.21 -15.30
C GLN A 146 -20.30 -23.71 -13.87
N THR A 147 -19.29 -24.36 -13.27
CA THR A 147 -19.42 -25.04 -11.97
C THR A 147 -19.18 -24.13 -10.76
N VAL A 148 -18.30 -23.12 -10.89
CA VAL A 148 -17.85 -22.30 -9.75
C VAL A 148 -18.97 -21.38 -9.19
N GLY A 149 -19.98 -21.08 -10.00
CA GLY A 149 -21.16 -20.33 -9.57
C GLY A 149 -20.95 -18.81 -9.49
N MET A 150 -20.35 -18.24 -10.54
CA MET A 150 -20.13 -16.80 -10.70
C MET A 150 -21.44 -16.00 -10.72
N SER A 151 -21.37 -14.69 -10.45
CA SER A 151 -22.50 -13.77 -10.69
C SER A 151 -22.86 -13.72 -12.19
N ALA A 152 -24.07 -13.28 -12.53
CA ALA A 152 -24.49 -13.20 -13.93
C ALA A 152 -23.56 -12.29 -14.77
N GLU A 153 -23.11 -11.18 -14.18
CA GLU A 153 -22.15 -10.26 -14.80
C GLU A 153 -20.77 -10.90 -14.98
N ALA A 154 -20.22 -11.49 -13.92
CA ALA A 154 -18.90 -12.13 -13.98
C ALA A 154 -18.89 -13.33 -14.94
N LYS A 155 -19.96 -14.13 -14.97
CA LYS A 155 -20.11 -15.24 -15.92
C LYS A 155 -20.12 -14.75 -17.36
N LYS A 156 -20.93 -13.74 -17.67
CA LYS A 156 -20.99 -13.14 -19.02
C LYS A 156 -19.63 -12.61 -19.46
N LYS A 157 -18.89 -11.98 -18.55
CA LYS A 157 -17.55 -11.45 -18.84
C LYS A 157 -16.52 -12.57 -19.02
N ALA A 158 -16.53 -13.59 -18.17
CA ALA A 158 -15.66 -14.76 -18.28
C ALA A 158 -15.89 -15.50 -19.62
N GLU A 159 -17.14 -15.70 -20.02
CA GLU A 159 -17.50 -16.34 -21.30
C GLU A 159 -17.04 -15.50 -22.51
N ALA A 160 -17.21 -14.18 -22.44
CA ALA A 160 -16.76 -13.28 -23.50
C ALA A 160 -15.23 -13.28 -23.65
N GLU A 161 -14.49 -13.26 -22.54
CA GLU A 161 -13.03 -13.28 -22.53
C GLU A 161 -12.48 -14.67 -22.93
N LEU A 162 -13.12 -15.76 -22.52
CA LEU A 162 -12.78 -17.12 -22.99
C LEU A 162 -12.98 -17.26 -24.51
N LYS A 163 -14.07 -16.70 -25.06
CA LYS A 163 -14.30 -16.69 -26.51
C LYS A 163 -13.21 -15.92 -27.26
N LYS A 164 -12.77 -14.77 -26.72
CA LYS A 164 -11.63 -14.03 -27.27
C LYS A 164 -10.35 -14.85 -27.22
N LEU A 165 -10.07 -15.50 -26.08
CA LEU A 165 -8.88 -16.33 -25.89
C LEU A 165 -8.81 -17.49 -26.90
N LYS A 166 -9.94 -18.16 -27.19
CA LYS A 166 -10.03 -19.24 -28.20
C LYS A 166 -9.71 -18.76 -29.63
N MET A 167 -9.88 -17.47 -29.93
CA MET A 167 -9.57 -16.88 -31.25
C MET A 167 -8.13 -16.36 -31.35
N MET A 168 -7.43 -16.21 -30.23
CA MET A 168 -6.09 -15.64 -30.18
C MET A 168 -5.02 -16.73 -30.39
N SER A 169 -3.86 -16.32 -30.92
CA SER A 169 -2.69 -17.20 -30.96
C SER A 169 -2.13 -17.41 -29.54
N PRO A 170 -1.85 -18.66 -29.11
CA PRO A 170 -1.29 -18.96 -27.79
C PRO A 170 0.06 -18.28 -27.51
N MET A 171 0.79 -17.86 -28.55
CA MET A 171 2.08 -17.16 -28.42
C MET A 171 1.94 -15.64 -28.24
N SER A 172 0.72 -15.09 -28.29
CA SER A 172 0.51 -13.65 -28.11
C SER A 172 0.64 -13.24 -26.64
N SER A 173 1.28 -12.10 -26.37
CA SER A 173 1.34 -11.49 -25.04
C SER A 173 -0.06 -11.12 -24.51
N GLU A 174 -0.99 -10.76 -25.40
CA GLU A 174 -2.39 -10.48 -25.04
C GLU A 174 -3.12 -11.76 -24.61
N ALA A 175 -2.83 -12.90 -25.24
CA ALA A 175 -3.44 -14.18 -24.87
C ALA A 175 -3.02 -14.60 -23.46
N SER A 176 -1.77 -14.34 -23.05
CA SER A 176 -1.30 -14.58 -21.68
C SER A 176 -2.06 -13.74 -20.66
N VAL A 177 -2.32 -12.45 -20.95
CA VAL A 177 -3.08 -11.55 -20.07
C VAL A 177 -4.53 -12.00 -19.93
N VAL A 178 -5.18 -12.34 -21.05
CA VAL A 178 -6.58 -12.80 -21.04
C VAL A 178 -6.70 -14.17 -20.36
N ARG A 179 -5.76 -15.09 -20.58
CA ARG A 179 -5.70 -16.37 -19.87
C ARG A 179 -5.61 -16.16 -18.36
N GLY A 180 -4.64 -15.36 -17.92
CA GLY A 180 -4.48 -15.03 -16.49
C GLY A 180 -5.75 -14.41 -15.89
N TYR A 181 -6.43 -13.53 -16.64
CA TYR A 181 -7.70 -12.94 -16.21
C TYR A 181 -8.81 -13.99 -16.01
N VAL A 182 -8.98 -14.91 -16.98
CA VAL A 182 -9.96 -16.00 -16.86
C VAL A 182 -9.61 -16.93 -15.70
N GLU A 183 -8.34 -17.26 -15.52
CA GLU A 183 -7.86 -18.06 -14.38
C GLU A 183 -8.16 -17.39 -13.03
N TRP A 184 -7.95 -16.07 -12.91
CA TRP A 184 -8.29 -15.33 -11.69
C TRP A 184 -9.79 -15.40 -11.39
N LEU A 185 -10.65 -15.17 -12.38
CA LEU A 185 -12.10 -15.28 -12.20
C LEU A 185 -12.52 -16.68 -11.77
N VAL A 186 -11.95 -17.71 -12.39
CA VAL A 186 -12.28 -19.11 -12.09
C VAL A 186 -11.80 -19.54 -10.69
N ASN A 187 -10.62 -19.09 -10.26
CA ASN A 187 -10.04 -19.46 -8.97
C ASN A 187 -10.65 -18.72 -7.78
N LEU A 188 -11.37 -17.63 -8.02
CA LEU A 188 -12.09 -16.90 -6.97
C LEU A 188 -13.24 -17.74 -6.38
N PRO A 189 -13.46 -17.71 -5.06
CA PRO A 189 -14.55 -18.46 -4.44
C PRO A 189 -15.89 -17.70 -4.48
N TRP A 190 -16.70 -17.92 -5.52
CA TRP A 190 -18.00 -17.24 -5.69
C TRP A 190 -19.11 -17.82 -4.80
N LYS A 191 -19.15 -19.16 -4.64
CA LYS A 191 -20.20 -19.87 -3.87
C LYS A 191 -19.68 -20.68 -2.68
N LYS A 192 -18.45 -21.19 -2.77
CA LYS A 192 -17.83 -22.06 -1.75
C LYS A 192 -17.65 -21.31 -0.43
N LYS A 193 -18.25 -21.81 0.65
CA LYS A 193 -18.18 -21.21 2.00
C LYS A 193 -17.71 -22.24 3.04
N SER A 194 -16.98 -21.78 4.04
CA SER A 194 -16.70 -22.52 5.27
C SER A 194 -17.98 -22.61 6.12
N LYS A 195 -18.21 -23.76 6.78
CA LYS A 195 -19.31 -23.93 7.75
C LYS A 195 -18.99 -23.11 9.00
N VAL A 196 -19.68 -21.98 9.17
CA VAL A 196 -19.50 -21.09 10.32
C VAL A 196 -20.05 -21.76 11.58
N ARG A 197 -19.33 -21.65 12.69
CA ARG A 197 -19.76 -22.08 14.01
C ARG A 197 -20.26 -20.88 14.82
N HIS A 198 -21.41 -21.03 15.46
CA HIS A 198 -22.06 -19.99 16.28
C HIS A 198 -22.11 -20.34 17.79
N ASP A 199 -21.29 -21.30 18.21
CA ASP A 199 -21.22 -21.75 19.60
C ASP A 199 -20.30 -20.83 20.41
N ILE A 200 -20.92 -20.01 21.25
CA ILE A 200 -20.24 -19.02 22.08
C ILE A 200 -19.44 -19.70 23.21
N VAL A 201 -19.96 -20.79 23.78
CA VAL A 201 -19.29 -21.52 24.87
C VAL A 201 -17.96 -22.07 24.34
N LYS A 202 -18.02 -22.72 23.18
CA LYS A 202 -16.82 -23.23 22.52
C LYS A 202 -15.87 -22.13 22.05
N ALA A 203 -16.39 -20.97 21.64
CA ALA A 203 -15.56 -19.82 21.31
C ALA A 203 -14.76 -19.33 22.53
N ARG A 204 -15.41 -19.25 23.70
CA ARG A 204 -14.76 -18.89 24.97
C ARG A 204 -13.67 -19.89 25.35
N GLU A 205 -13.97 -21.19 25.28
CA GLU A 205 -12.99 -22.26 25.53
C GLU A 205 -11.75 -22.14 24.64
N ILE A 206 -11.93 -21.85 23.34
CA ILE A 206 -10.83 -21.70 22.40
C ILE A 206 -9.99 -20.46 22.73
N LEU A 207 -10.63 -19.33 23.06
CA LEU A 207 -9.94 -18.10 23.44
C LEU A 207 -9.16 -18.27 24.74
N ASP A 208 -9.71 -19.00 25.72
CA ASP A 208 -9.05 -19.29 27.00
C ASP A 208 -7.91 -20.29 26.89
N ALA A 209 -8.06 -21.28 26.00
CA ALA A 209 -6.99 -22.23 25.73
C ALA A 209 -5.80 -21.56 25.05
N ASP A 210 -6.04 -20.69 24.06
CA ASP A 210 -5.00 -20.11 23.23
C ASP A 210 -4.35 -18.85 23.86
N HIS A 211 -5.00 -18.18 24.82
CA HIS A 211 -4.51 -16.93 25.45
C HIS A 211 -4.68 -16.92 26.96
N TYR A 212 -3.63 -16.53 27.69
CA TYR A 212 -3.67 -16.36 29.15
C TYR A 212 -4.12 -14.94 29.53
N GLY A 213 -4.97 -14.84 30.56
CA GLY A 213 -5.52 -13.56 31.03
C GLY A 213 -6.44 -12.91 30.01
N LEU A 214 -6.35 -11.58 29.89
CA LEU A 214 -7.13 -10.78 28.92
C LEU A 214 -8.66 -10.95 29.04
N GLU A 215 -9.18 -11.13 30.26
CA GLU A 215 -10.60 -11.42 30.52
C GLU A 215 -11.53 -10.39 29.85
N GLU A 216 -11.31 -9.09 30.09
CA GLU A 216 -12.10 -8.02 29.48
C GLU A 216 -12.06 -8.05 27.94
N VAL A 217 -10.91 -8.35 27.34
CA VAL A 217 -10.74 -8.40 25.88
C VAL A 217 -11.49 -9.60 25.31
N LYS A 218 -11.39 -10.76 25.97
CA LYS A 218 -12.11 -11.97 25.57
C LYS A 218 -13.62 -11.79 25.69
N ASP A 219 -14.10 -11.17 26.76
CA ASP A 219 -15.52 -10.88 26.95
C ASP A 219 -16.06 -9.97 25.84
N ARG A 220 -15.34 -8.90 25.49
CA ARG A 220 -15.71 -8.04 24.35
C ARG A 220 -15.76 -8.77 23.01
N ILE A 221 -14.80 -9.67 22.76
CA ILE A 221 -14.82 -10.51 21.55
C ILE A 221 -16.05 -11.43 21.56
N ILE A 222 -16.39 -12.00 22.72
CA ILE A 222 -17.56 -12.85 22.89
C ILE A 222 -18.86 -12.06 22.68
N GLU A 223 -18.98 -10.84 23.22
CA GLU A 223 -20.10 -9.93 22.96
C GLU A 223 -20.28 -9.70 21.45
N TYR A 224 -19.18 -9.41 20.74
CA TYR A 224 -19.18 -9.21 19.30
C TYR A 224 -19.66 -10.46 18.53
N LEU A 225 -19.13 -11.63 18.87
CA LEU A 225 -19.53 -12.90 18.27
C LEU A 225 -20.99 -13.27 18.60
N ALA A 226 -21.47 -12.91 19.79
CA ALA A 226 -22.85 -13.13 20.20
C ALA A 226 -23.83 -12.33 19.34
N VAL A 227 -23.52 -11.06 19.05
CA VAL A 227 -24.30 -10.25 18.11
C VAL A 227 -24.29 -10.89 16.72
N GLN A 228 -23.11 -11.31 16.24
CA GLN A 228 -22.97 -11.98 14.93
C GLN A 228 -23.79 -13.28 14.83
N SER A 229 -23.98 -14.01 15.93
CA SER A 229 -24.81 -15.22 15.93
C SER A 229 -26.29 -14.96 15.65
N ARG A 230 -26.78 -13.76 15.95
CA ARG A 230 -28.20 -13.37 15.77
C ARG A 230 -28.48 -12.72 14.42
N VAL A 231 -27.52 -11.97 13.86
CA VAL A 231 -27.68 -11.28 12.57
C VAL A 231 -27.03 -12.04 11.42
N LYS A 232 -27.81 -12.33 10.37
CA LYS A 232 -27.32 -13.02 9.16
C LYS A 232 -26.30 -12.21 8.34
N LYS A 233 -26.36 -10.88 8.42
CA LYS A 233 -25.40 -9.94 7.78
C LYS A 233 -24.99 -8.90 8.82
N LEU A 234 -23.68 -8.78 9.04
CA LEU A 234 -23.11 -7.76 9.91
C LEU A 234 -23.18 -6.41 9.19
N LYS A 235 -24.03 -5.52 9.70
CA LYS A 235 -23.92 -4.07 9.44
C LYS A 235 -23.17 -3.35 10.57
N GLY A 236 -22.56 -4.12 11.48
CA GLY A 236 -21.88 -3.60 12.66
C GLY A 236 -20.46 -3.16 12.36
N PRO A 237 -19.84 -2.43 13.31
CA PRO A 237 -18.46 -1.96 13.18
C PRO A 237 -17.46 -3.12 13.06
N VAL A 238 -16.32 -2.84 12.43
CA VAL A 238 -15.23 -3.79 12.25
C VAL A 238 -14.39 -3.85 13.52
N LEU A 239 -14.08 -5.06 14.00
CA LEU A 239 -13.27 -5.23 15.20
C LEU A 239 -11.84 -4.71 14.98
N CYS A 240 -11.37 -3.80 15.81
CA CYS A 240 -10.00 -3.29 15.77
C CYS A 240 -9.27 -3.53 17.10
N LEU A 241 -8.26 -4.39 17.09
CA LEU A 241 -7.43 -4.70 18.25
C LEU A 241 -6.25 -3.73 18.33
N VAL A 242 -6.22 -2.88 19.36
CA VAL A 242 -5.18 -1.83 19.51
C VAL A 242 -4.35 -2.10 20.76
N GLY A 243 -3.03 -2.06 20.66
CA GLY A 243 -2.17 -2.23 21.82
C GLY A 243 -0.69 -2.26 21.45
N PRO A 244 0.24 -2.32 22.40
CA PRO A 244 1.67 -2.35 22.08
C PRO A 244 2.07 -3.60 21.26
N PRO A 245 3.26 -3.61 20.63
CA PRO A 245 3.74 -4.78 19.91
C PRO A 245 3.96 -5.96 20.86
N GLY A 246 3.70 -7.18 20.38
CA GLY A 246 3.94 -8.41 21.16
C GLY A 246 2.87 -8.75 22.20
N VAL A 247 1.71 -8.09 22.19
CA VAL A 247 0.57 -8.43 23.09
C VAL A 247 -0.35 -9.53 22.54
N GLY A 248 -0.03 -10.17 21.42
CA GLY A 248 -0.86 -11.28 20.90
C GLY A 248 -2.06 -10.88 20.04
N LYS A 249 -2.09 -9.66 19.48
CA LYS A 249 -3.18 -9.19 18.60
C LYS A 249 -3.41 -10.12 17.40
N THR A 250 -2.33 -10.50 16.72
CA THR A 250 -2.38 -11.40 15.56
C THR A 250 -2.83 -12.82 15.94
N SER A 251 -2.38 -13.33 17.10
CA SER A 251 -2.80 -14.64 17.60
C SER A 251 -4.27 -14.65 18.04
N LEU A 252 -4.78 -13.54 18.59
CA LEU A 252 -6.22 -13.39 18.87
C LEU A 252 -7.04 -13.48 17.58
N GLY A 253 -6.61 -12.82 16.50
CA GLY A 253 -7.26 -12.96 15.19
C GLY A 253 -7.32 -14.42 14.68
N GLN A 254 -6.26 -15.20 14.92
CA GLN A 254 -6.24 -16.63 14.60
C GLN A 254 -7.21 -17.44 15.47
N SER A 255 -7.26 -17.16 16.77
CA SER A 255 -8.20 -17.83 17.69
C SER A 255 -9.65 -17.49 17.36
N ILE A 256 -9.97 -16.26 16.94
CA ILE A 256 -11.31 -15.89 16.45
C ILE A 256 -11.67 -16.69 15.19
N ALA A 257 -10.74 -16.86 14.26
CA ALA A 257 -10.97 -17.66 13.05
C ALA A 257 -11.23 -19.14 13.39
N LYS A 258 -10.44 -19.71 14.32
CA LYS A 258 -10.61 -21.07 14.84
C LYS A 258 -11.93 -21.26 15.59
N ALA A 259 -12.33 -20.27 16.41
CA ALA A 259 -13.59 -20.27 17.14
C ALA A 259 -14.81 -20.26 16.21
N THR A 260 -14.78 -19.40 15.19
CA THR A 260 -15.86 -19.27 14.19
C THR A 260 -15.80 -20.33 13.07
N ASN A 261 -14.76 -21.17 13.07
CA ASN A 261 -14.49 -22.18 12.03
C ASN A 261 -14.38 -21.57 10.61
N ARG A 262 -13.76 -20.40 10.51
CA ARG A 262 -13.45 -19.71 9.25
C ARG A 262 -11.99 -19.96 8.88
N LYS A 263 -11.69 -20.05 7.58
CA LYS A 263 -10.29 -20.03 7.13
C LYS A 263 -9.66 -18.67 7.48
N TYR A 264 -8.45 -18.70 8.01
CA TYR A 264 -7.70 -17.52 8.42
C TYR A 264 -6.80 -17.03 7.29
N THR A 265 -6.77 -15.72 7.05
CA THR A 265 -5.80 -15.08 6.17
C THR A 265 -5.37 -13.73 6.71
N ARG A 266 -4.13 -13.36 6.43
CA ARG A 266 -3.53 -12.12 6.92
C ARG A 266 -3.00 -11.28 5.77
N VAL A 267 -3.25 -9.97 5.86
CA VAL A 267 -2.74 -8.93 4.99
C VAL A 267 -2.08 -7.87 5.86
N ALA A 268 -0.78 -7.65 5.66
CA ALA A 268 -0.07 -6.55 6.31
C ALA A 268 -0.30 -5.27 5.51
N LEU A 269 -0.79 -4.24 6.19
CA LEU A 269 -1.02 -2.90 5.65
C LEU A 269 0.14 -1.95 5.96
N GLY A 270 1.06 -2.36 6.84
CA GLY A 270 2.25 -1.58 7.15
C GLY A 270 3.09 -1.30 5.91
N GLY A 271 3.28 0.00 5.62
CA GLY A 271 4.05 0.46 4.47
C GLY A 271 3.29 0.46 3.14
N VAL A 272 1.99 0.16 3.14
CA VAL A 272 1.13 0.35 1.97
C VAL A 272 0.93 1.85 1.75
N ARG A 273 1.22 2.30 0.53
CA ARG A 273 1.10 3.71 0.11
C ARG A 273 0.27 3.94 -1.13
N ASP A 274 -0.07 2.86 -1.83
CA ASP A 274 -0.80 2.90 -3.10
C ASP A 274 -2.11 2.12 -2.97
N GLU A 275 -3.18 2.73 -3.45
CA GLU A 275 -4.50 2.12 -3.59
C GLU A 275 -4.48 0.88 -4.49
N ALA A 276 -3.59 0.83 -5.47
CA ALA A 276 -3.44 -0.34 -6.36
C ALA A 276 -3.06 -1.61 -5.60
N GLU A 277 -2.48 -1.52 -4.39
CA GLU A 277 -2.25 -2.71 -3.57
C GLU A 277 -3.53 -3.34 -3.04
N ILE A 278 -4.61 -2.55 -2.89
CA ILE A 278 -5.92 -3.00 -2.42
C ILE A 278 -6.85 -3.32 -3.60
N ARG A 279 -6.97 -2.41 -4.59
CA ARG A 279 -7.86 -2.53 -5.76
C ARG A 279 -7.22 -3.12 -7.01
N GLY A 280 -5.92 -3.40 -7.01
CA GLY A 280 -5.21 -3.91 -8.19
C GLY A 280 -4.92 -2.85 -9.24
N HIS A 281 -4.22 -3.28 -10.29
CA HIS A 281 -3.93 -2.46 -11.47
C HIS A 281 -4.96 -2.68 -12.57
N ARG A 282 -5.21 -1.65 -13.38
CA ARG A 282 -5.98 -1.81 -14.62
C ARG A 282 -5.31 -2.83 -15.53
N ARG A 283 -6.10 -3.61 -16.27
CA ARG A 283 -5.66 -4.69 -17.17
C ARG A 283 -5.05 -4.14 -18.49
N THR A 284 -4.04 -3.28 -18.39
CA THR A 284 -3.41 -2.61 -19.55
C THR A 284 -2.00 -3.13 -19.85
N TYR A 285 -1.33 -3.77 -18.89
CA TYR A 285 0.05 -4.26 -19.04
C TYR A 285 0.20 -5.74 -18.68
N ILE A 286 1.20 -6.41 -19.25
CA ILE A 286 1.49 -7.84 -19.02
C ILE A 286 1.74 -8.16 -17.54
N GLY A 287 2.19 -7.19 -16.74
CA GLY A 287 2.40 -7.33 -15.29
C GLY A 287 1.24 -6.85 -14.41
N SER A 288 0.07 -6.56 -14.97
CA SER A 288 -1.08 -6.11 -14.18
C SER A 288 -1.57 -7.24 -13.29
N MET A 289 -1.74 -6.97 -12.01
CA MET A 289 -2.17 -7.93 -11.01
C MET A 289 -3.41 -7.41 -10.27
N PRO A 290 -4.31 -8.31 -9.86
CA PRO A 290 -5.41 -7.93 -8.97
C PRO A 290 -4.89 -7.51 -7.60
N GLY A 291 -5.71 -6.81 -6.83
CA GLY A 291 -5.35 -6.34 -5.50
C GLY A 291 -5.03 -7.48 -4.53
N LYS A 292 -4.30 -7.19 -3.45
CA LYS A 292 -3.93 -8.17 -2.42
C LYS A 292 -5.13 -8.91 -1.85
N LEU A 293 -6.30 -8.25 -1.79
CA LEU A 293 -7.53 -8.84 -1.28
C LEU A 293 -8.01 -10.01 -2.16
N ILE A 294 -8.14 -9.77 -3.46
CA ILE A 294 -8.52 -10.77 -4.48
C ILE A 294 -7.48 -11.89 -4.53
N GLN A 295 -6.19 -11.56 -4.53
CA GLN A 295 -5.12 -12.56 -4.50
C GLN A 295 -5.23 -13.50 -3.29
N LYS A 296 -5.57 -12.97 -2.11
CA LYS A 296 -5.70 -13.75 -0.88
C LYS A 296 -6.98 -14.58 -0.87
N LEU A 297 -8.09 -14.07 -1.40
CA LEU A 297 -9.33 -14.82 -1.55
C LEU A 297 -9.15 -16.05 -2.44
N SER A 298 -8.47 -15.88 -3.58
CA SER A 298 -8.11 -16.98 -4.49
C SER A 298 -7.29 -18.06 -3.76
N LYS A 299 -6.27 -17.68 -2.97
CA LYS A 299 -5.46 -18.62 -2.17
C LYS A 299 -6.24 -19.33 -1.06
N VAL A 300 -7.25 -18.68 -0.49
CA VAL A 300 -8.02 -19.20 0.65
C VAL A 300 -9.19 -20.07 0.18
N GLU A 301 -9.65 -19.89 -1.07
CA GLU A 301 -10.67 -20.70 -1.75
C GLU A 301 -12.03 -20.80 -1.02
N VAL A 302 -12.37 -19.83 -0.17
CA VAL A 302 -13.72 -19.71 0.42
C VAL A 302 -14.15 -18.25 0.41
N LYS A 303 -15.46 -18.00 0.25
CA LYS A 303 -16.05 -16.67 0.19
C LYS A 303 -16.09 -15.95 1.55
N ASN A 304 -16.15 -16.71 2.64
CA ASN A 304 -16.37 -16.19 4.00
C ASN A 304 -15.17 -16.41 4.96
N PRO A 305 -13.91 -16.13 4.57
CA PRO A 305 -12.78 -16.25 5.47
C PRO A 305 -12.78 -15.13 6.52
N LEU A 306 -11.88 -15.25 7.49
CA LEU A 306 -11.49 -14.15 8.38
C LEU A 306 -10.23 -13.48 7.80
N PHE A 307 -10.35 -12.20 7.45
CA PHE A 307 -9.24 -11.36 7.03
C PHE A 307 -8.72 -10.55 8.22
N LEU A 308 -7.46 -10.77 8.58
CA LEU A 308 -6.75 -9.92 9.52
C LEU A 308 -5.95 -8.86 8.77
N PHE A 309 -6.33 -7.60 8.94
CA PHE A 309 -5.57 -6.43 8.50
C PHE A 309 -4.58 -6.01 9.60
N ASP A 310 -3.30 -6.24 9.34
CA ASP A 310 -2.22 -6.02 10.30
C ASP A 310 -1.59 -4.64 10.11
N GLU A 311 -1.30 -3.93 11.22
CA GLU A 311 -0.66 -2.61 11.24
C GLU A 311 -1.38 -1.50 10.45
N ILE A 312 -2.68 -1.31 10.71
CA ILE A 312 -3.50 -0.28 10.02
C ILE A 312 -3.07 1.17 10.35
N ASP A 313 -2.40 1.38 11.48
CA ASP A 313 -1.81 2.67 11.87
C ASP A 313 -0.58 3.08 11.04
N LYS A 314 -0.03 2.16 10.25
CA LYS A 314 1.14 2.40 9.40
C LYS A 314 0.78 2.56 7.92
N LEU A 315 -0.47 2.87 7.62
CA LEU A 315 -0.89 3.30 6.30
C LEU A 315 -0.24 4.65 5.97
N GLY A 316 0.50 4.69 4.86
CA GLY A 316 1.10 5.94 4.37
C GLY A 316 0.14 6.65 3.42
N ALA A 317 0.00 7.96 3.58
CA ALA A 317 -0.61 8.81 2.56
C ALA A 317 0.50 9.31 1.62
N ASP A 318 0.45 8.94 0.34
CA ASP A 318 1.27 9.54 -0.71
C ASP A 318 0.37 10.31 -1.69
N HIS A 319 0.95 11.26 -2.43
CA HIS A 319 0.23 12.11 -3.39
C HIS A 319 -0.44 11.35 -4.56
N ARG A 320 -0.23 10.02 -4.69
CA ARG A 320 -0.71 9.19 -5.81
C ARG A 320 -2.06 8.50 -5.53
N GLY A 321 -2.58 8.58 -4.31
CA GLY A 321 -3.86 7.99 -3.93
C GLY A 321 -3.92 7.74 -2.42
N ASP A 322 -5.13 7.65 -1.88
CA ASP A 322 -5.33 7.37 -0.45
C ASP A 322 -5.73 5.90 -0.26
N PRO A 323 -4.82 5.02 0.22
CA PRO A 323 -5.16 3.62 0.47
C PRO A 323 -6.24 3.46 1.55
N ALA A 324 -6.46 4.46 2.41
CA ALA A 324 -7.55 4.43 3.38
C ALA A 324 -8.92 4.49 2.69
N SER A 325 -9.05 5.23 1.57
CA SER A 325 -10.29 5.30 0.80
C SER A 325 -10.69 3.94 0.19
N ALA A 326 -9.72 3.19 -0.34
CA ALA A 326 -9.94 1.84 -0.85
C ALA A 326 -10.33 0.86 0.26
N LEU A 327 -9.75 1.01 1.46
CA LEU A 327 -10.12 0.20 2.63
C LEU A 327 -11.51 0.55 3.15
N LEU A 328 -11.98 1.80 3.03
CA LEU A 328 -13.34 2.17 3.40
C LEU A 328 -14.36 1.40 2.58
N GLU A 329 -14.19 1.29 1.26
CA GLU A 329 -15.08 0.51 0.40
C GLU A 329 -15.13 -0.98 0.80
N VAL A 330 -13.98 -1.54 1.20
CA VAL A 330 -13.88 -2.94 1.64
C VAL A 330 -14.52 -3.16 3.01
N LEU A 331 -14.35 -2.22 3.93
CA LEU A 331 -14.78 -2.35 5.33
C LEU A 331 -16.22 -1.89 5.56
N ASP A 332 -16.75 -1.01 4.71
CA ASP A 332 -18.11 -0.49 4.83
C ASP A 332 -19.14 -1.56 4.42
N PRO A 333 -20.01 -2.01 5.34
CA PRO A 333 -21.07 -2.97 5.03
C PRO A 333 -22.06 -2.50 3.94
N GLU A 334 -22.14 -1.20 3.67
CA GLU A 334 -22.98 -0.64 2.62
C GLU A 334 -22.33 -0.71 1.23
N GLN A 335 -21.00 -0.78 1.14
CA GLN A 335 -20.27 -0.76 -0.14
C GLN A 335 -19.63 -2.11 -0.50
N ASN A 336 -19.24 -2.90 0.50
CA ASN A 336 -18.44 -4.10 0.29
C ASN A 336 -19.11 -5.22 -0.53
N HIS A 337 -20.41 -5.14 -0.76
CA HIS A 337 -21.16 -6.08 -1.60
C HIS A 337 -20.95 -5.85 -3.11
N THR A 338 -20.47 -4.66 -3.50
CA THR A 338 -20.15 -4.25 -4.87
C THR A 338 -18.69 -3.81 -4.99
N PHE A 339 -17.77 -4.44 -4.26
CA PHE A 339 -16.36 -4.06 -4.30
C PHE A 339 -15.80 -4.25 -5.72
N ASN A 340 -15.25 -3.18 -6.29
CA ASN A 340 -14.74 -3.18 -7.65
C ASN A 340 -13.20 -3.15 -7.66
N ASP A 341 -12.59 -4.25 -8.08
CA ASP A 341 -11.15 -4.34 -8.32
C ASP A 341 -10.84 -3.91 -9.77
N HIS A 342 -9.86 -3.02 -9.95
CA HIS A 342 -9.48 -2.46 -11.25
C HIS A 342 -8.99 -3.51 -12.25
N TYR A 343 -8.46 -4.64 -11.78
CA TYR A 343 -8.04 -5.73 -12.64
C TYR A 343 -9.24 -6.61 -13.00
N LEU A 344 -10.10 -6.91 -12.02
CA LEU A 344 -11.25 -7.79 -12.19
C LEU A 344 -12.35 -7.15 -13.04
N GLU A 345 -12.53 -5.84 -12.91
CA GLU A 345 -13.53 -5.03 -13.63
C GLU A 345 -14.96 -5.60 -13.56
N VAL A 346 -15.28 -6.32 -12.47
CA VAL A 346 -16.61 -6.81 -12.11
C VAL A 346 -16.74 -6.74 -10.59
N ASP A 347 -17.95 -6.54 -10.12
CA ASP A 347 -18.22 -6.43 -8.69
C ASP A 347 -18.06 -7.79 -8.00
N TYR A 348 -17.32 -7.79 -6.89
CA TYR A 348 -17.11 -8.95 -6.05
C TYR A 348 -17.68 -8.73 -4.65
N ASP A 349 -18.59 -9.61 -4.23
CA ASP A 349 -19.30 -9.48 -2.96
C ASP A 349 -18.45 -9.96 -1.77
N LEU A 350 -17.98 -9.01 -0.96
CA LEU A 350 -17.21 -9.23 0.27
C LEU A 350 -18.07 -9.25 1.53
N SER A 351 -19.40 -9.13 1.44
CA SER A 351 -20.27 -8.99 2.62
C SER A 351 -20.26 -10.19 3.58
N ASP A 352 -19.84 -11.37 3.10
CA ASP A 352 -19.70 -12.59 3.90
C ASP A 352 -18.32 -12.71 4.61
N VAL A 353 -17.35 -11.86 4.24
CA VAL A 353 -16.00 -11.84 4.79
C VAL A 353 -16.03 -11.20 6.18
N MET A 354 -15.32 -11.81 7.13
CA MET A 354 -15.15 -11.23 8.46
C MET A 354 -13.82 -10.47 8.51
N PHE A 355 -13.87 -9.15 8.69
CA PHE A 355 -12.69 -8.32 8.82
C PHE A 355 -12.33 -8.10 10.28
N VAL A 356 -11.05 -8.20 10.61
CA VAL A 356 -10.47 -7.82 11.91
C VAL A 356 -9.24 -6.98 11.63
N CYS A 357 -9.14 -5.82 12.24
CA CYS A 357 -8.00 -4.92 12.13
C CYS A 357 -7.12 -5.03 13.38
N THR A 358 -5.83 -4.77 13.23
CA THR A 358 -4.93 -4.58 14.36
C THR A 358 -4.11 -3.31 14.18
N SER A 359 -3.80 -2.67 15.30
CA SER A 359 -3.01 -1.44 15.34
C SER A 359 -2.06 -1.43 16.53
N ASN A 360 -0.94 -0.70 16.42
CA ASN A 360 -0.06 -0.46 17.56
C ASN A 360 -0.42 0.81 18.33
N SER A 361 -1.10 1.76 17.68
CA SER A 361 -1.47 3.06 18.24
C SER A 361 -2.90 3.46 17.87
N MET A 362 -3.41 4.52 18.48
CA MET A 362 -4.70 5.11 18.11
C MET A 362 -4.61 6.04 16.89
N ASN A 363 -3.44 6.14 16.25
CA ASN A 363 -3.20 7.00 15.09
C ASN A 363 -3.72 6.34 13.80
N ILE A 364 -5.01 6.04 13.78
CA ILE A 364 -5.73 5.45 12.65
C ILE A 364 -6.45 6.59 11.92
N PRO A 365 -6.54 6.58 10.57
CA PRO A 365 -7.32 7.58 9.83
C PRO A 365 -8.75 7.71 10.40
N PRO A 366 -9.23 8.93 10.72
CA PRO A 366 -10.52 9.13 11.40
C PRO A 366 -11.71 8.48 10.69
N ALA A 367 -11.72 8.53 9.35
CA ALA A 367 -12.77 7.93 8.54
C ALA A 367 -12.89 6.40 8.75
N LEU A 368 -11.76 5.71 8.96
CA LEU A 368 -11.73 4.29 9.26
C LEU A 368 -12.11 4.03 10.72
N LEU A 369 -11.64 4.87 11.64
CA LEU A 369 -11.91 4.75 13.08
C LEU A 369 -13.41 4.79 13.39
N ASP A 370 -14.17 5.65 12.71
CA ASP A 370 -15.64 5.77 12.86
C ASP A 370 -16.41 4.50 12.44
N ARG A 371 -15.76 3.58 11.72
CA ARG A 371 -16.33 2.30 11.29
C ARG A 371 -15.80 1.12 12.11
N MET A 372 -15.03 1.38 13.16
CA MET A 372 -14.36 0.36 13.96
C MET A 372 -14.85 0.30 15.41
N GLU A 373 -14.91 -0.91 15.95
CA GLU A 373 -15.05 -1.15 17.38
C GLU A 373 -13.65 -1.40 17.95
N VAL A 374 -13.14 -0.42 18.69
CA VAL A 374 -11.78 -0.45 19.21
C VAL A 374 -11.72 -1.21 20.53
N ILE A 375 -10.98 -2.32 20.54
CA ILE A 375 -10.65 -3.07 21.75
C ILE A 375 -9.17 -2.82 22.09
N ARG A 376 -8.94 -2.13 23.21
CA ARG A 376 -7.59 -1.84 23.69
C ARG A 376 -7.05 -3.03 24.49
N ILE A 377 -5.92 -3.57 24.04
CA ILE A 377 -5.18 -4.65 24.68
C ILE A 377 -3.99 -4.02 25.41
N PRO A 378 -4.00 -4.01 26.76
CA PRO A 378 -2.88 -3.49 27.54
C PRO A 378 -1.64 -4.39 27.44
N GLY A 379 -0.52 -3.90 27.96
CA GLY A 379 0.65 -4.74 28.22
C GLY A 379 0.40 -5.75 29.35
N TYR A 380 1.31 -6.71 29.47
CA TYR A 380 1.25 -7.77 30.47
C TYR A 380 2.04 -7.40 31.74
N THR A 381 1.53 -7.84 32.89
CA THR A 381 2.23 -7.89 34.18
C THR A 381 3.35 -8.94 34.18
N GLU A 382 4.25 -8.92 35.18
CA GLU A 382 5.31 -9.93 35.28
C GLU A 382 4.74 -11.35 35.41
N ASP A 383 3.76 -11.54 36.28
CA ASP A 383 3.14 -12.84 36.51
C ASP A 383 2.39 -13.35 35.29
N GLU A 384 1.70 -12.47 34.55
CA GLU A 384 1.10 -12.83 33.26
C GLU A 384 2.17 -13.26 32.25
N LYS A 385 3.29 -12.54 32.14
CA LYS A 385 4.38 -12.90 31.22
C LYS A 385 5.01 -14.24 31.57
N ILE A 386 5.19 -14.55 32.85
CA ILE A 386 5.69 -15.85 33.32
C ILE A 386 4.74 -16.96 32.88
N ASN A 387 3.44 -16.80 33.15
CA ASN A 387 2.42 -17.77 32.75
C ASN A 387 2.35 -17.96 31.23
N ILE A 388 2.43 -16.86 30.47
CA ILE A 388 2.46 -16.90 28.99
C ILE A 388 3.71 -17.64 28.50
N ALA A 389 4.87 -17.38 29.11
CA ALA A 389 6.11 -18.05 28.76
C ALA A 389 6.02 -19.56 28.98
N GLN A 390 5.58 -20.00 30.17
CA GLN A 390 5.46 -21.41 30.52
C GLN A 390 4.42 -22.15 29.67
N LYS A 391 3.23 -21.56 29.47
CA LYS A 391 2.12 -22.23 28.77
C LYS A 391 2.28 -22.24 27.25
N TYR A 392 2.87 -21.19 26.67
CA TYR A 392 2.85 -21.00 25.22
C TYR A 392 4.23 -20.83 24.60
N LEU A 393 5.05 -19.90 25.10
CA LEU A 393 6.31 -19.55 24.42
C LEU A 393 7.34 -20.67 24.51
N ILE A 394 7.56 -21.25 25.69
CA ILE A 394 8.54 -22.33 25.89
C ILE A 394 8.16 -23.57 25.08
N PRO A 395 6.92 -24.11 25.17
CA PRO A 395 6.53 -25.27 24.35
C PRO A 395 6.67 -25.02 22.85
N LYS A 396 6.33 -23.80 22.40
CA LYS A 396 6.49 -23.39 21.00
C LYS A 396 7.96 -23.37 20.60
N GLN A 397 8.83 -22.74 21.40
CA GLN A 397 10.26 -22.63 21.09
C GLN A 397 10.97 -23.99 21.18
N ILE A 398 10.60 -24.87 22.10
CA ILE A 398 11.11 -26.26 22.14
C ILE A 398 10.82 -26.96 20.81
N LYS A 399 9.57 -26.88 20.32
CA LYS A 399 9.15 -27.47 19.05
C LYS A 399 9.87 -26.84 17.85
N ASP A 400 9.91 -25.51 17.78
CA ASP A 400 10.47 -24.76 16.64
C ASP A 400 12.00 -24.95 16.51
N ASN A 401 12.70 -25.19 17.63
CA ASN A 401 14.15 -25.45 17.63
C ASN A 401 14.49 -26.95 17.62
N GLY A 402 13.49 -27.84 17.52
CA GLY A 402 13.69 -29.29 17.37
C GLY A 402 14.15 -30.02 18.65
N LEU A 403 13.99 -29.42 19.83
CA LEU A 403 14.27 -30.07 21.11
C LEU A 403 13.19 -31.12 21.42
N LYS A 404 13.61 -32.28 21.93
CA LYS A 404 12.70 -33.34 22.39
C LYS A 404 12.16 -33.01 23.79
N LYS A 405 11.03 -33.63 24.13
CA LYS A 405 10.47 -33.54 25.49
C LYS A 405 11.49 -34.11 26.49
N GLY A 406 11.84 -33.32 27.50
CA GLY A 406 12.81 -33.70 28.53
C GLY A 406 14.26 -33.30 28.24
N GLU A 407 14.58 -32.70 27.09
CA GLU A 407 15.94 -32.18 26.83
C GLU A 407 16.20 -30.81 27.48
N LEU A 408 15.15 -30.04 27.74
CA LEU A 408 15.23 -28.70 28.31
C LEU A 408 14.11 -28.45 29.32
N ALA A 409 14.50 -28.05 30.53
CA ALA A 409 13.61 -27.48 31.53
C ALA A 409 14.08 -26.05 31.88
N ILE A 410 13.18 -25.07 31.81
CA ILE A 410 13.47 -23.69 32.23
C ILE A 410 12.66 -23.40 33.49
N ALA A 411 13.36 -23.11 34.58
CA ALA A 411 12.75 -22.82 35.87
C ALA A 411 12.10 -21.42 35.89
N GLU A 412 11.11 -21.23 36.76
CA GLU A 412 10.33 -19.98 36.82
C GLU A 412 11.17 -18.76 37.19
N ASP A 413 12.13 -18.94 38.09
CA ASP A 413 13.12 -17.93 38.49
C ASP A 413 13.98 -17.47 37.30
N ALA A 414 14.41 -18.40 36.44
CA ALA A 414 15.10 -18.05 35.20
C ALA A 414 14.22 -17.20 34.29
N ILE A 415 12.95 -17.58 34.09
CA ILE A 415 12.00 -16.81 33.27
C ILE A 415 11.83 -15.39 33.85
N ARG A 416 11.68 -15.28 35.16
CA ARG A 416 11.59 -13.99 35.87
C ARG A 416 12.84 -13.13 35.64
N ASP A 417 14.02 -13.74 35.68
CA ASP A 417 15.27 -13.05 35.38
C ASP A 417 15.37 -12.58 33.92
N VAL A 418 14.91 -13.41 32.96
CA VAL A 418 14.80 -12.99 31.55
C VAL A 418 13.91 -11.76 31.41
N ILE A 419 12.74 -11.78 32.05
CA ILE A 419 11.78 -10.67 32.02
C ILE A 419 12.42 -9.40 32.59
N ARG A 420 13.06 -9.48 33.75
CA ARG A 420 13.58 -8.30 34.49
C ARG A 420 14.87 -7.72 33.92
N TYR A 421 15.81 -8.57 33.53
CA TYR A 421 17.19 -8.15 33.22
C TYR A 421 17.55 -8.21 31.74
N TYR A 422 16.77 -8.91 30.92
CA TYR A 422 17.07 -9.12 29.50
C TYR A 422 15.99 -8.56 28.55
N THR A 423 14.84 -8.14 29.08
CA THR A 423 13.77 -7.50 28.30
C THR A 423 13.29 -6.19 28.93
N LYS A 424 12.88 -5.22 28.11
CA LYS A 424 12.21 -3.98 28.53
C LYS A 424 11.11 -3.65 27.52
N GLU A 425 9.93 -4.24 27.72
CA GLU A 425 8.78 -4.11 26.80
C GLU A 425 7.44 -4.34 27.52
N ALA A 426 6.33 -3.93 26.92
CA ALA A 426 4.97 -4.21 27.41
C ALA A 426 4.45 -5.60 26.99
N GLY A 427 4.85 -6.09 25.81
CA GLY A 427 4.48 -7.41 25.28
C GLY A 427 5.45 -8.52 25.68
N VAL A 428 5.46 -9.60 24.90
CA VAL A 428 6.35 -10.77 25.09
C VAL A 428 7.23 -11.08 23.86
N ARG A 429 7.40 -10.13 22.93
CA ARG A 429 8.16 -10.37 21.69
C ARG A 429 9.66 -10.52 21.94
N GLY A 430 10.22 -9.62 22.76
CA GLY A 430 11.57 -9.73 23.28
C GLY A 430 11.75 -10.97 24.15
N LEU A 431 10.77 -11.27 25.02
CA LEU A 431 10.79 -12.48 25.85
C LEU A 431 10.89 -13.76 24.99
N GLU A 432 10.05 -13.89 23.96
CA GLU A 432 10.11 -15.02 23.02
C GLU A 432 11.47 -15.11 22.33
N ARG A 433 12.06 -13.98 21.92
CA ARG A 433 13.38 -13.94 21.26
C ARG A 433 14.51 -14.40 22.19
N GLU A 434 14.52 -13.98 23.45
CA GLU A 434 15.54 -14.40 24.41
C GLU A 434 15.34 -15.89 24.78
N LEU A 435 14.11 -16.36 24.98
CA LEU A 435 13.83 -17.80 25.20
C LEU A 435 14.26 -18.66 24.00
N ALA A 436 14.03 -18.19 22.78
CA ALA A 436 14.52 -18.86 21.57
C ALA A 436 16.06 -18.92 21.53
N LYS A 437 16.74 -17.88 22.03
CA LYS A 437 18.21 -17.85 22.13
C LYS A 437 18.73 -18.88 23.15
N VAL A 438 18.05 -19.02 24.29
CA VAL A 438 18.34 -20.09 25.27
C VAL A 438 18.18 -21.46 24.60
N CYS A 439 17.04 -21.73 23.96
CA CYS A 439 16.79 -23.01 23.28
C CYS A 439 17.88 -23.33 22.25
N ARG A 440 18.28 -22.38 21.38
CA ARG A 440 19.35 -22.60 20.39
C ARG A 440 20.70 -22.94 21.02
N LYS A 441 21.04 -22.29 22.14
CA LYS A 441 22.30 -22.58 22.85
C LYS A 441 22.27 -23.95 23.53
N VAL A 442 21.14 -24.33 24.10
CA VAL A 442 20.93 -25.67 24.67
C VAL A 442 21.06 -26.74 23.58
N VAL A 443 20.45 -26.55 22.41
CA VAL A 443 20.63 -27.46 21.26
C VAL A 443 22.10 -27.61 20.90
N LYS A 444 22.84 -26.49 20.84
CA LYS A 444 24.29 -26.51 20.58
C LYS A 444 25.03 -27.33 21.65
N GLU A 445 24.74 -27.09 22.92
CA GLU A 445 25.35 -27.78 24.06
C GLU A 445 25.10 -29.29 24.03
N ILE A 446 23.86 -29.70 23.73
CA ILE A 446 23.48 -31.12 23.59
C ILE A 446 24.26 -31.78 22.43
N LEU A 447 24.40 -31.09 21.29
CA LEU A 447 25.15 -31.64 20.14
C LEU A 447 26.67 -31.69 20.37
N GLU A 448 27.22 -30.78 21.18
CA GLU A 448 28.64 -30.81 21.58
C GLU A 448 28.90 -31.87 22.67
N SER A 449 27.89 -32.19 23.48
CA SER A 449 27.94 -33.25 24.48
C SER A 449 27.79 -34.63 23.82
N LYS A 450 28.55 -35.63 24.29
CA LYS A 450 28.48 -37.01 23.77
C LYS A 450 27.36 -37.85 24.41
N GLU A 451 26.63 -37.29 25.37
CA GLU A 451 25.59 -37.98 26.15
C GLU A 451 24.26 -37.24 26.04
N ALA A 452 23.15 -37.97 26.16
CA ALA A 452 21.83 -37.36 26.24
C ALA A 452 21.62 -36.76 27.64
N ILE A 453 21.75 -35.45 27.76
CA ILE A 453 21.65 -34.72 29.04
C ILE A 453 20.38 -33.89 29.04
N GLU A 454 19.60 -33.98 30.11
CA GLU A 454 18.55 -33.00 30.42
C GLU A 454 19.20 -31.73 30.98
N ILE A 455 19.04 -30.62 30.28
CA ILE A 455 19.59 -29.33 30.71
C ILE A 455 18.51 -28.54 31.43
N THR A 456 18.78 -28.20 32.69
CA THR A 456 17.93 -27.31 33.48
C THR A 456 18.53 -25.91 33.53
N VAL A 457 17.77 -24.92 33.08
CA VAL A 457 18.14 -23.50 33.11
C VAL A 457 17.44 -22.82 34.28
N ASP A 458 18.23 -22.29 35.22
CA ASP A 458 17.81 -21.61 36.44
C ASP A 458 18.38 -20.17 36.51
N SER A 459 18.06 -19.42 37.57
CA SER A 459 18.59 -18.05 37.76
C SER A 459 20.13 -18.00 37.85
N LYS A 460 20.81 -19.09 38.22
CA LYS A 460 22.25 -19.13 38.43
C LYS A 460 23.03 -19.34 37.14
N ASN A 461 22.46 -20.01 36.14
CA ASN A 461 23.14 -20.32 34.88
C ASN A 461 22.57 -19.58 33.65
N ILE A 462 21.48 -18.81 33.80
CA ILE A 462 20.86 -18.07 32.69
C ILE A 462 21.83 -17.10 31.98
N ASP A 463 22.82 -16.58 32.69
CA ASP A 463 23.86 -15.68 32.19
C ASP A 463 24.83 -16.37 31.22
N GLN A 464 25.07 -17.68 31.37
CA GLN A 464 25.83 -18.48 30.42
C GLN A 464 25.13 -18.52 29.04
N TYR A 465 23.79 -18.51 29.06
CA TYR A 465 22.97 -18.52 27.86
C TYR A 465 22.73 -17.11 27.29
N LEU A 466 22.43 -16.12 28.12
CA LEU A 466 22.05 -14.79 27.61
C LEU A 466 23.17 -13.76 27.63
N GLY A 467 24.25 -14.01 28.37
CA GLY A 467 25.35 -13.09 28.64
C GLY A 467 25.06 -12.23 29.88
N VAL A 468 25.83 -11.15 30.03
CA VAL A 468 25.63 -10.16 31.11
C VAL A 468 24.22 -9.54 31.06
N ARG A 469 23.69 -9.20 32.23
CA ARG A 469 22.40 -8.52 32.37
C ARG A 469 22.40 -7.21 31.56
N LYS A 470 21.36 -7.01 30.75
CA LYS A 470 21.25 -5.86 29.83
C LYS A 470 20.57 -4.66 30.47
N PHE A 471 19.67 -4.92 31.42
CA PHE A 471 18.88 -3.92 32.12
C PHE A 471 19.05 -4.07 33.63
N SER A 472 18.92 -2.95 34.33
CA SER A 472 18.82 -2.90 35.79
C SER A 472 17.34 -2.93 36.19
N TYR A 473 17.00 -3.73 37.20
CA TYR A 473 15.66 -3.83 37.75
C TYR A 473 15.67 -3.37 39.21
N GLY A 474 14.64 -2.65 39.65
CA GLY A 474 14.46 -2.27 41.06
C GLY A 474 15.19 -1.01 41.54
N MET A 475 15.63 -0.12 40.65
CA MET A 475 16.17 1.19 41.08
C MET A 475 15.03 2.19 41.33
N ALA A 476 14.17 1.91 42.31
CA ALA A 476 13.72 3.01 43.15
C ALA A 476 14.96 3.43 43.95
N ASP A 477 15.24 4.73 44.04
CA ASP A 477 16.34 5.16 44.90
C ASP A 477 16.07 4.64 46.32
N GLU A 478 17.05 3.99 46.94
CA GLU A 478 16.85 3.41 48.28
C GLU A 478 16.82 4.50 49.38
N LYS A 479 17.19 5.74 49.03
CA LYS A 479 17.37 6.84 49.98
C LYS A 479 16.62 8.08 49.54
N ASP A 480 15.93 8.69 50.50
CA ASP A 480 15.29 9.99 50.35
C ASP A 480 16.35 11.06 50.03
N ARG A 481 16.04 11.92 49.05
CA ARG A 481 16.99 12.92 48.53
C ARG A 481 16.32 14.26 48.33
N VAL A 482 17.10 15.31 48.51
CA VAL A 482 16.65 16.69 48.30
C VAL A 482 16.64 16.99 46.80
N GLY A 483 15.54 17.56 46.32
CA GLY A 483 15.38 17.98 44.93
C GLY A 483 15.19 16.83 43.94
N GLN A 484 15.05 15.57 44.38
CA GLN A 484 14.87 14.42 43.50
C GLN A 484 13.49 13.78 43.74
N VAL A 485 12.71 13.59 42.68
CA VAL A 485 11.34 13.06 42.76
C VAL A 485 11.10 11.98 41.72
N THR A 486 10.52 10.86 42.14
CA THR A 486 10.08 9.81 41.22
C THR A 486 8.74 10.19 40.57
N GLY A 487 8.78 10.52 39.28
CA GLY A 487 7.62 10.74 38.42
C GLY A 487 7.23 9.51 37.61
N LEU A 488 6.00 9.48 37.08
CA LEU A 488 5.54 8.45 36.14
C LEU A 488 5.30 9.04 34.75
N ALA A 489 5.93 8.45 33.74
CA ALA A 489 5.72 8.77 32.34
C ALA A 489 4.99 7.67 31.61
N TRP A 490 4.31 8.06 30.53
CA TRP A 490 3.77 7.15 29.55
C TRP A 490 4.60 7.25 28.27
N THR A 491 5.07 6.11 27.79
CA THR A 491 5.77 6.00 26.50
C THR A 491 5.04 5.00 25.62
N GLN A 492 5.39 4.97 24.33
CA GLN A 492 4.84 3.99 23.38
C GLN A 492 5.16 2.53 23.76
N VAL A 493 6.23 2.29 24.52
CA VAL A 493 6.63 0.96 25.00
C VAL A 493 6.03 0.61 26.37
N GLY A 494 5.20 1.49 26.94
CA GLY A 494 4.54 1.34 28.23
C GLY A 494 4.88 2.47 29.20
N GLY A 495 4.48 2.32 30.47
CA GLY A 495 4.85 3.28 31.50
C GLY A 495 6.32 3.16 31.92
N GLU A 496 6.90 4.26 32.39
CA GLU A 496 8.28 4.34 32.85
C GLU A 496 8.38 5.20 34.13
N LEU A 497 9.30 4.84 35.01
CA LEU A 497 9.71 5.70 36.13
C LEU A 497 10.67 6.78 35.61
N LEU A 498 10.42 8.03 35.97
CA LEU A 498 11.33 9.14 35.71
C LEU A 498 11.88 9.66 37.03
N SER A 499 13.19 9.83 37.13
CA SER A 499 13.77 10.63 38.19
C SER A 499 13.78 12.09 37.75
N ILE A 500 13.06 12.97 38.43
CA ILE A 500 13.11 14.42 38.16
C ILE A 500 14.01 15.04 39.20
N GLU A 501 15.08 15.71 38.75
CA GLU A 501 16.05 16.37 39.60
C GLU A 501 15.90 17.89 39.48
N CYS A 502 15.97 18.58 40.61
CA CYS A 502 15.92 20.02 40.71
C CYS A 502 17.02 20.50 41.65
N SER A 503 17.89 21.36 41.13
CA SER A 503 18.95 22.01 41.91
C SER A 503 18.76 23.53 41.89
N THR A 504 18.93 24.15 43.05
CA THR A 504 18.90 25.61 43.20
C THR A 504 20.31 26.10 43.52
N VAL A 505 20.76 27.10 42.76
CA VAL A 505 22.08 27.73 42.95
C VAL A 505 21.93 29.25 43.05
N PRO A 506 22.78 29.96 43.80
CA PRO A 506 22.77 31.43 43.79
C PRO A 506 22.92 31.98 42.38
N GLY A 507 22.06 32.92 41.98
CA GLY A 507 21.90 33.33 40.59
C GLY A 507 21.07 34.60 40.41
N LYS A 508 20.46 34.75 39.22
CA LYS A 508 19.65 35.91 38.81
C LYS A 508 18.20 35.56 38.49
N GLY A 509 17.71 34.40 38.92
CA GLY A 509 16.33 33.96 38.67
C GLY A 509 16.12 33.17 37.37
N LYS A 510 17.19 32.64 36.76
CA LYS A 510 17.07 31.87 35.50
C LYS A 510 16.56 30.46 35.76
N VAL A 511 15.67 29.99 34.89
CA VAL A 511 15.22 28.60 34.87
C VAL A 511 15.92 27.87 33.73
N VAL A 512 16.85 26.99 34.09
CA VAL A 512 17.61 26.13 33.19
C VAL A 512 16.95 24.75 33.13
N ARG A 513 16.95 24.16 31.94
CA ARG A 513 16.34 22.87 31.65
C ARG A 513 17.30 21.99 30.86
N THR A 514 17.37 20.71 31.22
CA THR A 514 18.15 19.70 30.48
C THR A 514 17.41 18.36 30.47
N GLY A 515 17.65 17.53 29.45
CA GLY A 515 16.99 16.23 29.31
C GLY A 515 16.05 16.08 28.10
N SER A 516 16.22 16.90 27.06
CA SER A 516 15.40 16.84 25.83
C SER A 516 13.90 16.95 26.08
N LEU A 517 13.53 17.97 26.87
CA LEU A 517 12.15 18.32 27.18
C LEU A 517 11.50 19.09 26.01
N GLY A 518 10.33 18.63 25.58
CA GLY A 518 9.50 19.34 24.60
C GLY A 518 8.77 20.55 25.18
N ASP A 519 8.02 21.27 24.35
CA ASP A 519 7.45 22.58 24.70
C ASP A 519 6.38 22.50 25.80
N VAL A 520 5.58 21.44 25.84
CA VAL A 520 4.51 21.26 26.84
C VAL A 520 5.08 21.05 28.24
N MET A 521 6.23 20.36 28.33
CA MET A 521 6.96 20.23 29.59
C MET A 521 7.49 21.58 30.10
N LEU A 522 7.76 22.55 29.21
CA LEU A 522 8.23 23.89 29.61
C LEU A 522 7.14 24.71 30.24
N GLU A 523 5.97 24.68 29.63
CA GLU A 523 4.78 25.31 30.18
C GLU A 523 4.48 24.71 31.57
N SER A 524 4.68 23.41 31.73
CA SER A 524 4.51 22.72 33.01
C SER A 524 5.54 23.16 34.07
N ILE A 525 6.82 23.35 33.70
CA ILE A 525 7.86 23.90 34.58
C ILE A 525 7.49 25.32 35.01
N GLN A 526 7.03 26.17 34.08
CA GLN A 526 6.62 27.54 34.37
C GLN A 526 5.38 27.60 35.26
N ALA A 527 4.40 26.73 35.03
CA ALA A 527 3.21 26.62 35.86
C ALA A 527 3.57 26.18 37.28
N ALA A 528 4.40 25.14 37.42
CA ALA A 528 4.91 24.67 38.71
C ALA A 528 5.66 25.80 39.45
N MET A 529 6.57 26.51 38.78
CA MET A 529 7.30 27.63 39.36
C MET A 529 6.36 28.75 39.84
N THR A 530 5.32 29.07 39.06
CA THR A 530 4.30 30.05 39.47
C THR A 530 3.55 29.60 40.73
N VAL A 531 3.20 28.32 40.82
CA VAL A 531 2.55 27.75 42.02
C VAL A 531 3.47 27.85 43.24
N VAL A 532 4.74 27.47 43.10
CA VAL A 532 5.72 27.57 44.20
C VAL A 532 5.87 29.02 44.66
N ARG A 533 6.00 29.97 43.73
CA ARG A 533 6.05 31.41 44.04
C ARG A 533 4.79 31.89 44.79
N SER A 534 3.60 31.50 44.31
CA SER A 534 2.33 31.93 44.92
C SER A 534 2.11 31.40 46.33
N ARG A 535 2.83 30.33 46.72
CA ARG A 535 2.70 29.66 48.02
C ARG A 535 3.99 29.69 48.85
N ALA A 536 4.97 30.52 48.47
CA ALA A 536 6.32 30.53 49.07
C ALA A 536 6.28 30.69 50.60
N GLY A 537 5.53 31.67 51.10
CA GLY A 537 5.36 31.89 52.54
C GLY A 537 4.78 30.69 53.31
N GLY A 538 3.92 29.88 52.68
CA GLY A 538 3.38 28.66 53.30
C GLY A 538 4.38 27.51 53.41
N PHE A 539 5.46 27.55 52.62
CA PHE A 539 6.55 26.58 52.64
C PHE A 539 7.83 27.11 53.30
N TYR A 540 7.77 28.29 53.93
CA TYR A 540 8.93 28.98 54.52
C TYR A 540 10.05 29.24 53.51
N ILE A 541 9.68 29.54 52.25
CA ILE A 541 10.62 29.95 51.20
C ILE A 541 10.59 31.48 51.13
N ASP A 542 11.76 32.13 51.06
CA ASP A 542 11.88 33.59 50.91
C ASP A 542 11.13 34.10 49.68
N ASP A 543 10.25 35.10 49.81
CA ASP A 543 9.46 35.63 48.68
C ASP A 543 10.32 36.07 47.48
N ASN A 544 11.56 36.52 47.73
CA ASN A 544 12.50 37.00 46.71
C ASN A 544 13.42 35.89 46.16
N PHE A 545 13.14 34.61 46.45
CA PHE A 545 13.99 33.49 45.99
C PHE A 545 14.17 33.49 44.46
N HIS A 546 13.11 33.85 43.74
CA HIS A 546 13.02 33.83 42.28
C HIS A 546 13.89 34.89 41.58
N GLU A 547 14.45 35.85 42.30
CA GLU A 547 15.41 36.84 41.78
C GLU A 547 16.85 36.50 42.15
N LYS A 548 17.05 35.77 43.25
CA LYS A 548 18.37 35.50 43.85
C LYS A 548 18.93 34.13 43.55
N HIS A 549 18.11 33.21 43.03
CA HIS A 549 18.51 31.83 42.76
C HIS A 549 18.15 31.44 41.33
N ASP A 550 19.07 30.77 40.66
CA ASP A 550 18.80 30.06 39.41
C ASP A 550 18.31 28.65 39.76
N ILE A 551 17.36 28.15 38.98
CA ILE A 551 16.77 26.81 39.12
C ILE A 551 17.20 25.99 37.92
N HIS A 552 17.71 24.79 38.17
CA HIS A 552 17.99 23.82 37.12
C HIS A 552 17.13 22.58 37.31
N VAL A 553 16.19 22.37 36.40
CA VAL A 553 15.40 21.13 36.31
C VAL A 553 16.06 20.19 35.29
N HIS A 554 16.44 19.01 35.75
CA HIS A 554 17.00 17.95 34.94
C HIS A 554 16.09 16.73 34.95
N VAL A 555 15.78 16.21 33.77
CA VAL A 555 15.17 14.89 33.61
C VAL A 555 16.20 14.00 32.88
N PRO A 556 16.79 12.99 33.55
CA PRO A 556 17.80 12.10 32.96
C PRO A 556 17.30 11.35 31.72
N GLU A 557 18.22 10.70 31.00
CA GLU A 557 18.00 10.05 29.68
C GLU A 557 17.70 11.02 28.53
N GLY A 558 18.51 12.07 28.40
CA GLY A 558 18.34 13.12 27.39
C GLY A 558 18.39 12.68 25.92
N ALA A 559 18.60 11.41 25.60
CA ALA A 559 18.45 10.89 24.24
C ALA A 559 16.99 10.60 23.86
N THR A 560 16.10 10.45 24.85
CA THR A 560 14.67 10.20 24.63
C THR A 560 13.87 11.49 24.80
N PRO A 561 13.14 11.96 23.78
CA PRO A 561 12.31 13.16 23.92
C PRO A 561 11.16 12.90 24.89
N LYS A 562 10.97 13.81 25.85
CA LYS A 562 9.95 13.71 26.90
C LYS A 562 9.06 14.94 26.81
N ASP A 563 7.81 14.74 26.41
CA ASP A 563 6.85 15.82 26.21
C ASP A 563 5.45 15.42 26.69
N GLY A 564 4.86 16.24 27.56
CA GLY A 564 3.54 15.99 28.15
C GLY A 564 3.37 16.58 29.56
N PRO A 565 2.17 17.07 29.93
CA PRO A 565 2.00 17.89 31.14
C PRO A 565 1.95 17.09 32.45
N SER A 566 1.91 15.76 32.36
CA SER A 566 1.60 14.87 33.49
C SER A 566 2.69 14.74 34.57
N ALA A 567 3.78 15.49 34.46
CA ALA A 567 4.86 15.59 35.45
C ALA A 567 4.80 16.89 36.28
N GLY A 568 3.75 17.71 36.12
CA GLY A 568 3.62 19.02 36.78
C GLY A 568 3.75 18.96 38.30
N ILE A 569 3.06 18.03 38.96
CA ILE A 569 3.14 17.88 40.42
C ILE A 569 4.51 17.38 40.90
N ALA A 570 5.18 16.55 40.11
CA ALA A 570 6.51 16.02 40.42
C ALA A 570 7.57 17.13 40.34
N MET A 571 7.50 17.97 39.30
CA MET A 571 8.37 19.14 39.14
C MET A 571 8.15 20.17 40.26
N CYS A 572 6.89 20.44 40.61
CA CYS A 572 6.55 21.32 41.73
C CYS A 572 7.16 20.81 43.05
N THR A 573 7.02 19.51 43.34
CA THR A 573 7.59 18.88 44.54
C THR A 573 9.11 18.95 44.55
N ALA A 574 9.76 18.69 43.42
CA ALA A 574 11.22 18.77 43.29
C ALA A 574 11.74 20.18 43.56
N MET A 575 11.05 21.21 43.05
CA MET A 575 11.39 22.62 43.31
C MET A 575 11.24 22.98 44.79
N VAL A 576 10.10 22.64 45.41
CA VAL A 576 9.87 22.91 46.84
C VAL A 576 10.92 22.21 47.70
N SER A 577 11.23 20.95 47.41
CA SER A 577 12.29 20.21 48.10
C SER A 577 13.65 20.89 47.97
N SER A 578 14.02 21.33 46.78
CA SER A 578 15.29 22.03 46.52
C SER A 578 15.43 23.31 47.33
N PHE A 579 14.36 24.13 47.42
CA PHE A 579 14.38 25.37 48.20
C PHE A 579 14.31 25.18 49.71
N THR A 580 13.57 24.18 50.19
CA THR A 580 13.37 23.95 51.63
C THR A 580 14.45 23.06 52.25
N GLY A 581 15.22 22.34 51.42
CA GLY A 581 16.18 21.33 51.90
C GLY A 581 15.51 20.07 52.46
N ILE A 582 14.19 19.93 52.33
CA ILE A 582 13.45 18.76 52.84
C ILE A 582 13.55 17.63 51.82
N PRO A 583 14.09 16.44 52.19
CA PRO A 583 14.23 15.34 51.25
C PRO A 583 12.87 14.74 50.88
N VAL A 584 12.71 14.37 49.61
CA VAL A 584 11.51 13.69 49.13
C VAL A 584 11.64 12.19 49.34
N ARG A 585 10.55 11.57 49.77
CA ARG A 585 10.46 10.12 49.96
C ARG A 585 10.71 9.37 48.66
N ALA A 586 11.68 8.48 48.66
CA ALA A 586 12.06 7.73 47.45
C ALA A 586 11.10 6.57 47.12
N ASP A 587 10.30 6.12 48.10
CA ASP A 587 9.30 5.06 47.96
C ASP A 587 7.94 5.53 47.40
N VAL A 588 7.87 6.80 46.96
CA VAL A 588 6.65 7.43 46.43
C VAL A 588 6.85 7.85 44.98
N ALA A 589 5.95 7.43 44.09
CA ALA A 589 5.86 7.97 42.74
C ALA A 589 4.64 8.87 42.58
N MET A 590 4.70 9.83 41.67
CA MET A 590 3.56 10.73 41.43
C MET A 590 3.39 11.11 39.96
N THR A 591 2.15 11.39 39.57
CA THR A 591 1.81 11.90 38.24
C THR A 591 0.55 12.75 38.32
N GLY A 592 0.52 13.83 37.56
CA GLY A 592 -0.57 14.80 37.57
C GLY A 592 -0.15 16.07 36.87
N GLU A 593 -1.08 16.63 36.11
CA GLU A 593 -0.94 17.96 35.55
C GLU A 593 -1.29 19.00 36.61
N ILE A 594 -0.59 20.14 36.60
CA ILE A 594 -0.77 21.21 37.60
C ILE A 594 -1.21 22.50 36.91
N THR A 595 -2.23 23.16 37.44
CA THR A 595 -2.65 24.49 36.97
C THR A 595 -1.96 25.60 37.76
N LEU A 596 -2.03 26.84 37.28
CA LEU A 596 -1.52 28.02 37.99
C LEU A 596 -2.15 28.24 39.38
N ARG A 597 -3.34 27.68 39.63
CA ARG A 597 -4.00 27.73 40.95
C ARG A 597 -3.56 26.58 41.87
N GLY A 598 -2.72 25.67 41.38
CA GLY A 598 -2.29 24.47 42.08
C GLY A 598 -3.39 23.41 42.21
N GLN A 599 -4.33 23.35 41.28
CA GLN A 599 -5.24 22.20 41.12
C GLN A 599 -4.54 21.12 40.31
N VAL A 600 -4.77 19.85 40.68
CA VAL A 600 -4.26 18.69 39.96
C VAL A 600 -5.32 18.22 38.97
N LEU A 601 -4.96 18.12 37.69
CA LEU A 601 -5.86 17.68 36.62
C LEU A 601 -5.64 16.21 36.26
N ALA A 602 -6.71 15.60 35.74
CA ALA A 602 -6.71 14.21 35.28
C ALA A 602 -5.69 13.97 34.16
N ILE A 603 -5.19 12.74 34.08
CA ILE A 603 -4.13 12.33 33.15
C ILE A 603 -4.53 11.08 32.35
N GLY A 604 -3.87 10.88 31.21
CA GLY A 604 -3.95 9.64 30.44
C GLY A 604 -2.96 8.56 30.91
N GLY A 605 -3.20 7.31 30.49
CA GLY A 605 -2.25 6.20 30.60
C GLY A 605 -2.01 5.70 32.03
N LEU A 606 -2.99 5.85 32.93
CA LEU A 606 -2.84 5.53 34.35
C LEU A 606 -2.46 4.06 34.59
N LYS A 607 -3.09 3.12 33.89
CA LYS A 607 -2.80 1.69 34.02
C LYS A 607 -1.33 1.39 33.71
N GLU A 608 -0.81 1.91 32.59
CA GLU A 608 0.58 1.70 32.21
C GLU A 608 1.57 2.34 33.19
N LYS A 609 1.25 3.53 33.70
CA LYS A 609 2.05 4.23 34.72
C LYS A 609 2.10 3.45 36.03
N LEU A 610 0.97 2.92 36.50
CA LEU A 610 0.91 2.10 37.71
C LEU A 610 1.66 0.77 37.55
N LEU A 611 1.56 0.13 36.39
CA LEU A 611 2.37 -1.06 36.09
C LEU A 611 3.87 -0.75 36.13
N ALA A 612 4.28 0.45 35.69
CA ALA A 612 5.66 0.89 35.79
C ALA A 612 6.12 1.10 37.23
N ALA A 613 5.29 1.76 38.05
CA ALA A 613 5.53 1.94 39.48
C ALA A 613 5.69 0.60 40.20
N HIS A 614 4.79 -0.35 39.92
CA HIS A 614 4.82 -1.68 40.49
C HIS A 614 6.10 -2.45 40.11
N ARG A 615 6.50 -2.41 38.83
CA ARG A 615 7.79 -2.98 38.37
C ARG A 615 9.01 -2.30 39.01
N GLY A 616 8.91 -1.00 39.28
CA GLY A 616 9.94 -0.25 39.96
C GLY A 616 10.01 -0.49 41.47
N GLY A 617 9.12 -1.31 42.04
CA GLY A 617 9.06 -1.58 43.48
C GLY A 617 8.45 -0.44 44.30
N ILE A 618 7.84 0.55 43.66
CA ILE A 618 7.17 1.66 44.33
C ILE A 618 5.85 1.19 44.95
N LYS A 619 5.66 1.44 46.24
CA LYS A 619 4.48 1.00 46.99
C LYS A 619 3.37 2.06 47.05
N LEU A 620 3.74 3.34 47.03
CA LEU A 620 2.80 4.44 47.13
C LEU A 620 2.84 5.28 45.84
N VAL A 621 1.67 5.46 45.21
CA VAL A 621 1.54 6.31 44.02
C VAL A 621 0.52 7.40 44.26
N LEU A 622 0.89 8.65 44.03
CA LEU A 622 -0.01 9.80 44.04
C LEU A 622 -0.56 10.07 42.64
N ILE A 623 -1.88 10.14 42.53
CA ILE A 623 -2.64 10.33 41.29
C ILE A 623 -3.63 11.50 41.46
N PRO A 624 -4.10 12.13 40.37
CA PRO A 624 -5.08 13.22 40.43
C PRO A 624 -6.40 12.88 41.11
#